data_AF-A0A853ANS3-F1
#
_entry.id   AF-A0A853ANS3-F1
#
_cell.length_a   1.000
_cell.length_b   1.000
_cell.length_c   1.000
_cell.angle_alpha   90.00
_cell.angle_beta   90.00
_cell.angle_gamma   90.00
#
_symmetry.space_group_name_H-M   'P 1'
#
loop_
_entity.id
_entity.type
_entity.pdbx_description
1 polymer ?
#
loop_
_entity_poly.entity_id
_entity_poly.type
_entity_poly.pdbx_seq_one_letter_code
_entity_poly.pdbx_strand_id
1 'polypeptide(L)'
;MGVVGRDESLRLLSDAATAALDGRGSLLVVRADPGLGLSTLLDAHLAAMRAAGVPTRRLAVLPPRGRTALSDGVPPEWPEHGVVVLDDLHLADDATLLALHDLAQQLHDQPVLVVAGRHRGAEPERFACLDRVADVHDLPPLDDDAVRALLAELTDGDPPEDLRRLAEGPAATRGCSRSSPRTTGPRG
;
A
#
# COMPACT_ATOMS: atom_id res chain seq x y z
N MET A 1 -11.62 -7.77 -12.79
CA MET A 1 -11.74 -6.64 -11.87
C MET A 1 -10.65 -5.67 -12.26
N GLY A 2 -11.00 -4.57 -12.92
CA GLY A 2 -10.04 -3.56 -13.34
C GLY A 2 -9.64 -2.70 -12.14
N VAL A 3 -8.41 -2.22 -12.11
CA VAL A 3 -8.04 -1.19 -11.13
C VAL A 3 -8.39 0.15 -11.74
N VAL A 4 -9.48 0.74 -11.26
CA VAL A 4 -9.98 2.02 -11.75
C VAL A 4 -9.31 3.17 -10.97
N GLY A 5 -8.85 4.21 -11.67
CA GLY A 5 -8.26 5.41 -11.04
C GLY A 5 -6.89 5.23 -10.41
N ARG A 6 -6.19 4.14 -10.72
CA ARG A 6 -4.86 3.85 -10.18
C ARG A 6 -3.78 3.77 -11.27
N ASP A 7 -4.03 4.38 -12.43
CA ASP A 7 -3.12 4.32 -13.57
C ASP A 7 -1.73 4.87 -13.22
N GLU A 8 -1.66 5.97 -12.48
CA GLU A 8 -0.39 6.56 -12.05
C GLU A 8 0.37 5.64 -11.10
N SER A 9 -0.31 5.05 -10.11
CA SER A 9 0.31 4.13 -9.16
C SER A 9 0.75 2.82 -9.81
N LEU A 10 -0.04 2.29 -10.75
CA LEU A 10 0.34 1.13 -11.54
C LEU A 10 1.52 1.43 -12.46
N ARG A 11 1.55 2.61 -13.11
CA ARG A 11 2.69 3.05 -13.92
C ARG A 11 3.95 3.15 -13.08
N LEU A 12 3.88 3.76 -11.90
CA LEU A 12 4.99 3.84 -10.97
C LEU A 12 5.53 2.45 -10.60
N LEU A 13 4.65 1.50 -10.29
CA LEU A 13 5.04 0.11 -10.01
C LEU A 13 5.66 -0.57 -11.24
N SER A 14 5.10 -0.35 -12.42
CA SER A 14 5.62 -0.90 -13.68
C SER A 14 6.98 -0.32 -14.07
N ASP A 15 7.19 0.97 -13.85
CA ASP A 15 8.45 1.67 -14.14
C ASP A 15 9.55 1.19 -13.18
N ALA A 16 9.23 1.07 -11.89
CA ALA A 16 10.12 0.49 -10.88
C ALA A 16 10.46 -0.97 -11.20
N ALA A 17 9.48 -1.77 -11.65
CA ALA A 17 9.72 -3.15 -12.02
C ALA A 17 10.64 -3.25 -13.25
N THR A 18 10.43 -2.40 -14.25
CA THR A 18 11.28 -2.34 -15.44
C THR A 18 12.72 -1.98 -15.05
N ALA A 19 12.90 -0.92 -14.25
CA ALA A 19 14.21 -0.52 -13.76
C ALA A 19 14.91 -1.62 -12.97
N ALA A 20 14.18 -2.31 -12.10
CA ALA A 20 14.68 -3.45 -11.35
C ALA A 20 15.11 -4.59 -12.26
N LEU A 21 14.27 -5.00 -13.22
CA LEU A 21 14.60 -6.07 -14.16
C LEU A 21 15.80 -5.75 -15.07
N ASP A 22 16.07 -4.46 -15.30
CA ASP A 22 17.30 -3.97 -15.96
C ASP A 22 18.55 -4.00 -15.06
N GLY A 23 18.45 -4.58 -13.85
CA GLY A 23 19.54 -4.74 -12.90
C GLY A 23 19.65 -3.64 -11.84
N ARG A 24 18.66 -2.74 -11.73
CA ARG A 24 18.61 -1.68 -10.71
C ARG A 24 17.56 -2.02 -9.66
N GLY A 25 17.79 -3.11 -8.92
CA GLY A 25 16.86 -3.57 -7.89
C GLY A 25 16.66 -2.53 -6.80
N SER A 26 15.46 -2.53 -6.24
CA SER A 26 15.03 -1.49 -5.29
C SER A 26 13.94 -2.00 -4.36
N LEU A 27 13.78 -1.29 -3.26
CA LEU A 27 12.66 -1.43 -2.34
C LEU A 27 11.74 -0.23 -2.49
N LEU A 28 10.50 -0.49 -2.89
CA LEU A 28 9.44 0.49 -3.02
C LEU A 28 8.41 0.28 -1.90
N VAL A 29 8.09 1.34 -1.15
CA VAL A 29 7.06 1.31 -0.10
C VAL A 29 5.86 2.14 -0.54
N VAL A 30 4.70 1.51 -0.63
CA VAL A 30 3.43 2.19 -0.92
C VAL A 30 2.64 2.36 0.38
N ARG A 31 2.33 3.61 0.72
CA ARG A 31 1.54 3.97 1.91
C ARG A 31 0.13 4.36 1.52
N ALA A 32 -0.87 3.82 2.20
CA ALA A 32 -2.26 4.17 1.92
C ALA A 32 -3.08 4.30 3.21
N ASP A 33 -4.12 5.13 3.20
CA ASP A 33 -5.14 5.06 4.25
C ASP A 33 -5.89 3.72 4.17
N PRO A 34 -6.36 3.16 5.31
CA PRO A 34 -7.11 1.91 5.32
C PRO A 34 -8.32 1.97 4.38
N GLY A 35 -8.50 0.92 3.56
CA GLY A 35 -9.61 0.84 2.62
C GLY A 35 -9.39 1.48 1.24
N LEU A 36 -8.25 2.15 0.99
CA LEU A 36 -7.93 2.72 -0.33
C LEU A 36 -7.50 1.70 -1.40
N GLY A 37 -7.63 0.39 -1.13
CA GLY A 37 -7.35 -0.66 -2.11
C GLY A 37 -5.86 -0.96 -2.35
N LEU A 38 -5.02 -0.78 -1.33
CA LEU A 38 -3.59 -1.10 -1.40
C LEU A 38 -3.35 -2.57 -1.80
N SER A 39 -4.02 -3.52 -1.16
CA SER A 39 -3.92 -4.93 -1.52
C SER A 39 -4.39 -5.19 -2.96
N THR A 40 -5.46 -4.53 -3.41
CA THR A 40 -5.96 -4.61 -4.79
C THR A 40 -4.95 -4.08 -5.81
N LEU A 41 -4.27 -2.96 -5.49
CA LEU A 41 -3.22 -2.40 -6.34
C LEU A 41 -2.03 -3.38 -6.46
N LEU A 42 -1.59 -3.94 -5.34
CA LEU A 42 -0.50 -4.91 -5.30
C LEU A 42 -0.87 -6.21 -6.04
N ASP A 43 -2.11 -6.68 -5.90
CA ASP A 43 -2.63 -7.84 -6.63
C ASP A 43 -2.64 -7.62 -8.13
N ALA A 44 -3.10 -6.45 -8.58
CA ALA A 44 -3.13 -6.11 -9.99
C ALA A 44 -1.73 -5.98 -10.58
N HIS A 45 -0.78 -5.38 -9.84
CA HIS A 45 0.61 -5.32 -10.26
C HIS A 45 1.22 -6.72 -10.39
N LEU A 46 1.01 -7.60 -9.40
CA LEU A 46 1.45 -9.00 -9.49
C LEU A 46 0.83 -9.74 -10.68
N ALA A 47 -0.46 -9.54 -10.93
CA ALA A 47 -1.15 -10.14 -12.06
C ALA A 47 -0.57 -9.66 -13.41
N ALA A 48 -0.28 -8.36 -13.53
CA ALA A 48 0.37 -7.79 -14.71
C ALA A 48 1.78 -8.36 -14.93
N MET A 49 2.58 -8.47 -13.87
CA MET A 49 3.93 -9.06 -13.94
C MET A 49 3.90 -10.54 -14.34
N ARG A 50 2.97 -11.33 -13.77
CA ARG A 50 2.77 -12.73 -14.18
C ARG A 50 2.35 -12.85 -15.64
N ALA A 51 1.45 -11.99 -16.12
CA ALA A 51 1.04 -11.98 -17.52
C ALA A 51 2.21 -11.65 -18.47
N ALA A 52 3.17 -10.85 -17.99
CA ALA A 52 4.42 -10.55 -18.70
C ALA A 52 5.50 -11.66 -18.55
N GLY A 53 5.21 -12.75 -17.83
CA GLY A 53 6.16 -13.86 -17.61
C GLY A 53 7.24 -13.58 -16.56
N VAL A 54 7.13 -12.48 -15.80
CA VAL A 54 8.07 -12.12 -14.75
C VAL A 54 7.82 -13.00 -13.51
N PRO A 55 8.86 -13.57 -12.88
CA PRO A 55 8.69 -14.31 -11.63
C PRO A 55 8.14 -13.39 -10.55
N THR A 56 7.08 -13.84 -9.88
CA THR A 56 6.43 -13.06 -8.82
C THR A 56 6.32 -13.86 -7.54
N ARG A 57 6.51 -13.19 -6.40
CA ARG A 57 6.26 -13.77 -5.08
C ARG A 57 5.46 -12.83 -4.20
N ARG A 58 4.62 -13.39 -3.33
CA ARG A 58 4.00 -12.64 -2.22
C ARG A 58 4.47 -13.23 -0.90
N LEU A 59 4.84 -12.36 0.03
CA LEU A 59 5.14 -12.70 1.40
C LEU A 59 4.05 -12.08 2.29
N ALA A 60 3.34 -12.94 3.02
CA ALA A 60 2.32 -12.50 3.96
C ALA A 60 2.97 -12.16 5.30
N VAL A 61 2.66 -10.97 5.82
CA VAL A 61 3.02 -10.55 7.18
C VAL A 61 1.90 -10.97 8.12
N LEU A 62 1.99 -12.18 8.68
CA LEU A 62 0.88 -12.78 9.44
C LEU A 62 1.00 -12.56 10.97
N PRO A 63 -0.13 -12.36 11.68
CA PRO A 63 -0.18 -12.37 13.15
C PRO A 63 0.14 -13.76 13.72
N PRO A 64 0.55 -13.87 15.00
CA PRO A 64 0.44 -12.87 16.07
C PRO A 64 1.67 -11.99 16.28
N ARG A 65 2.74 -12.15 15.49
CA ARG A 65 3.97 -11.36 15.65
C ARG A 65 4.41 -10.61 14.41
N GLY A 66 3.80 -10.85 13.24
CA GLY A 66 4.26 -10.21 11.99
C GLY A 66 5.65 -10.63 11.56
N ARG A 67 6.19 -11.71 12.14
CA ARG A 67 7.45 -12.30 11.73
C ARG A 67 7.26 -12.90 10.34
N THR A 68 8.15 -12.57 9.43
CA THR A 68 8.15 -13.11 8.08
C THR A 68 9.32 -14.06 7.91
N ALA A 69 9.36 -14.81 6.80
CA ALA A 69 10.54 -15.61 6.45
C ALA A 69 11.81 -14.74 6.37
N LEU A 70 11.68 -13.43 6.10
CA LEU A 70 12.80 -12.49 6.09
C LEU A 70 13.46 -12.30 7.46
N SER A 71 12.72 -12.48 8.55
CA SER A 71 13.29 -12.41 9.90
C SER A 71 14.34 -13.48 10.15
N ASP A 72 14.29 -14.58 9.41
CA ASP A 72 15.24 -15.70 9.48
C ASP A 72 16.32 -15.63 8.38
N GLY A 73 16.27 -14.57 7.54
CA GLY A 73 17.14 -14.36 6.39
C GLY A 73 16.36 -14.32 5.07
N VAL A 74 17.05 -14.00 3.97
CA VAL A 74 16.43 -14.08 2.63
C VAL A 74 16.01 -15.52 2.38
N PRO A 75 14.70 -15.78 2.16
CA PRO A 75 14.23 -17.16 2.05
C PRO A 75 14.81 -17.80 0.78
N PRO A 76 15.12 -19.12 0.78
CA PRO A 76 15.86 -19.80 -0.31
C PRO A 76 15.15 -19.76 -1.68
N GLU A 77 13.87 -19.51 -1.61
CA GLU A 77 12.88 -19.32 -2.67
C GLU A 77 12.75 -17.88 -3.17
N TRP A 78 13.68 -17.00 -2.77
CA TRP A 78 13.81 -15.64 -3.28
C TRP A 78 14.15 -15.68 -4.77
N PRO A 79 13.47 -14.89 -5.61
CA PRO A 79 13.75 -14.88 -7.03
C PRO A 79 15.14 -14.29 -7.29
N GLU A 80 15.91 -14.92 -8.18
CA GLU A 80 17.14 -14.30 -8.71
C GLU A 80 16.83 -13.05 -9.54
N HIS A 81 15.65 -13.03 -10.19
CA HIS A 81 15.08 -11.91 -10.92
C HIS A 81 13.55 -11.91 -10.77
N GLY A 82 12.93 -10.76 -10.57
CA GLY A 82 11.46 -10.68 -10.49
C GLY A 82 10.91 -9.67 -9.50
N VAL A 83 9.66 -9.85 -9.10
CA VAL A 83 8.94 -8.95 -8.19
C VAL A 83 8.48 -9.69 -6.95
N VAL A 84 8.83 -9.15 -5.78
CA VAL A 84 8.38 -9.64 -4.46
C VAL A 84 7.47 -8.60 -3.83
N VAL A 85 6.28 -9.02 -3.40
CA VAL A 85 5.33 -8.16 -2.69
C VAL A 85 5.22 -8.57 -1.22
N LEU A 86 5.35 -7.60 -0.33
CA LEU A 86 5.02 -7.72 1.09
C LEU A 86 3.75 -6.90 1.36
N ASP A 87 2.70 -7.57 1.82
CA ASP A 87 1.48 -6.87 2.22
C ASP A 87 1.43 -6.67 3.73
N ASP A 88 0.69 -5.66 4.18
CA ASP A 88 0.46 -5.37 5.59
C ASP A 88 1.75 -5.21 6.42
N LEU A 89 2.76 -4.51 5.88
CA LEU A 89 4.04 -4.27 6.57
C LEU A 89 3.86 -3.57 7.93
N HIS A 90 2.72 -2.91 8.17
CA HIS A 90 2.38 -2.33 9.46
C HIS A 90 2.22 -3.38 10.58
N LEU A 91 1.94 -4.63 10.23
CA LEU A 91 1.88 -5.75 11.16
C LEU A 91 3.26 -6.36 11.46
N ALA A 92 4.29 -6.04 10.67
CA ALA A 92 5.61 -6.68 10.76
C ALA A 92 6.26 -6.45 12.11
N ASP A 93 7.16 -7.34 12.56
CA ASP A 93 8.03 -7.09 13.72
C ASP A 93 9.29 -6.29 13.36
N ASP A 94 9.99 -5.79 14.38
CA ASP A 94 11.21 -4.98 14.17
C ASP A 94 12.34 -5.79 13.50
N ALA A 95 12.37 -7.12 13.73
CA ALA A 95 13.30 -8.02 13.07
C ALA A 95 13.05 -8.10 11.55
N THR A 96 11.78 -8.19 11.13
CA THR A 96 11.39 -8.12 9.71
C THR A 96 11.77 -6.78 9.11
N LEU A 97 11.54 -5.67 9.81
CA LEU A 97 11.88 -4.33 9.31
C LEU A 97 13.39 -4.14 9.15
N LEU A 98 14.19 -4.65 10.10
CA LEU A 98 15.64 -4.63 10.00
C LEU A 98 16.13 -5.51 8.85
N ALA A 99 15.60 -6.73 8.70
CA ALA A 99 15.95 -7.61 7.60
C ALA A 99 15.59 -6.99 6.24
N LEU A 100 14.44 -6.31 6.14
CA LEU A 100 14.02 -5.61 4.93
C LEU A 100 14.91 -4.40 4.63
N HIS A 101 15.37 -3.68 5.67
CA HIS A 101 16.35 -2.61 5.54
C HIS A 101 17.70 -3.12 5.00
N ASP A 102 18.23 -4.19 5.58
CA ASP A 102 19.49 -4.80 5.15
C ASP A 102 19.38 -5.35 3.72
N LEU A 103 18.24 -5.99 3.41
CA LEU A 103 17.93 -6.46 2.07
C LEU A 103 17.89 -5.30 1.07
N ALA A 104 17.22 -4.18 1.39
CA ALA A 104 17.13 -3.02 0.50
C ALA A 104 18.51 -2.50 0.08
N GLN A 105 19.49 -2.52 1.00
CA GLN A 105 20.86 -2.12 0.68
C GLN A 105 21.56 -3.10 -0.28
N GLN A 106 21.17 -4.37 -0.28
CA GLN A 106 21.74 -5.42 -1.12
C GLN A 106 21.08 -5.55 -2.49
N LEU A 107 19.87 -4.98 -2.66
CA LEU A 107 19.09 -5.10 -3.90
C LEU A 107 19.67 -4.30 -5.07
N HIS A 108 20.54 -3.31 -4.83
CA HIS A 108 20.89 -2.33 -5.88
C HIS A 108 21.52 -2.94 -7.15
N ASP A 109 22.17 -4.10 -7.03
CA ASP A 109 22.79 -4.85 -8.13
C ASP A 109 21.99 -6.10 -8.53
N GLN A 110 20.81 -6.30 -7.95
CA GLN A 110 19.99 -7.48 -8.20
C GLN A 110 18.82 -7.12 -9.11
N PRO A 111 18.40 -8.01 -10.03
CA PRO A 111 17.26 -7.74 -10.90
C PRO A 111 15.91 -8.01 -10.21
N VAL A 112 15.76 -7.52 -8.97
CA VAL A 112 14.61 -7.79 -8.10
C VAL A 112 14.00 -6.49 -7.61
N LEU A 113 12.69 -6.33 -7.82
CA LEU A 113 11.88 -5.30 -7.18
C LEU A 113 11.21 -5.89 -5.94
N VAL A 114 11.35 -5.22 -4.81
CA VAL A 114 10.54 -5.50 -3.63
C VAL A 114 9.54 -4.38 -3.43
N VAL A 115 8.24 -4.70 -3.38
CA VAL A 115 7.17 -3.74 -3.11
C VAL A 115 6.54 -4.06 -1.76
N ALA A 116 6.51 -3.10 -0.84
CA ALA A 116 5.88 -3.27 0.46
C ALA A 116 4.72 -2.30 0.66
N GLY A 117 3.57 -2.82 1.10
CA GLY A 117 2.39 -2.03 1.43
C GLY A 117 2.29 -1.73 2.93
N ARG A 118 1.99 -0.47 3.32
CA ARG A 118 1.62 -0.16 4.71
C ARG A 118 0.55 0.92 4.84
N HIS A 119 -0.04 1.01 6.04
CA HIS A 119 -0.93 2.11 6.38
C HIS A 119 -0.16 3.43 6.63
N ARG A 120 -0.71 4.55 6.15
CA ARG A 120 -0.15 5.89 6.42
C ARG A 120 -0.16 6.24 7.90
N GLY A 121 -1.16 5.76 8.64
CA GLY A 121 -1.31 5.99 10.09
C GLY A 121 -0.48 5.09 10.99
N ALA A 122 0.37 4.21 10.44
CA ALA A 122 1.30 3.42 11.25
C ALA A 122 2.39 4.32 11.86
N GLU A 123 2.88 3.97 13.06
CA GLU A 123 3.87 4.75 13.82
C GLU A 123 5.12 5.08 12.97
N PRO A 124 5.33 6.34 12.54
CA PRO A 124 6.36 6.69 11.57
C PRO A 124 7.79 6.39 12.05
N GLU A 125 8.04 6.57 13.35
CA GLU A 125 9.36 6.37 13.98
C GLU A 125 9.85 4.93 13.79
N ARG A 126 8.93 3.98 13.77
CA ARG A 126 9.21 2.56 13.60
C ARG A 126 9.78 2.23 12.21
N PHE A 127 9.35 2.99 11.19
CA PHE A 127 9.76 2.78 9.81
C PHE A 127 10.87 3.73 9.35
N ALA A 128 11.29 4.69 10.20
CA ALA A 128 12.25 5.72 9.82
C ALA A 128 13.58 5.17 9.29
N CYS A 129 14.04 4.01 9.76
CA CYS A 129 15.24 3.37 9.20
C CYS A 129 15.01 2.78 7.82
N LEU A 130 13.86 2.15 7.59
CA LEU A 130 13.50 1.56 6.31
C LEU A 130 13.23 2.64 5.25
N ASP A 131 12.52 3.71 5.63
CA ASP A 131 12.17 4.82 4.73
C ASP A 131 13.40 5.58 4.22
N ARG A 132 14.56 5.46 4.88
CA ARG A 132 15.83 6.05 4.41
C ARG A 132 16.47 5.31 3.23
N VAL A 133 16.11 4.05 3.03
CA VAL A 133 16.68 3.19 1.98
C VAL A 133 15.65 2.72 0.95
N ALA A 134 14.37 3.04 1.18
CA ALA A 134 13.28 2.70 0.29
C ALA A 134 12.77 3.94 -0.46
N ASP A 135 12.27 3.73 -1.67
CA ASP A 135 11.47 4.72 -2.38
C ASP A 135 10.05 4.69 -1.82
N VAL A 136 9.65 5.74 -1.08
CA VAL A 136 8.36 5.78 -0.37
C VAL A 136 7.36 6.65 -1.11
N HIS A 137 6.22 6.07 -1.48
CA HIS A 137 5.15 6.73 -2.21
C HIS A 137 3.82 6.66 -1.46
N ASP A 138 3.16 7.81 -1.33
CA ASP A 138 1.78 7.87 -0.83
C ASP A 138 0.80 7.57 -1.96
N LEU A 139 -0.12 6.65 -1.70
CA LEU A 139 -1.24 6.38 -2.57
C LEU A 139 -2.26 7.50 -2.38
N PRO A 140 -2.53 8.33 -3.41
CA PRO A 140 -3.52 9.39 -3.29
C PRO A 140 -4.93 8.79 -3.07
N PRO A 141 -5.88 9.57 -2.53
CA PRO A 141 -7.29 9.20 -2.63
C PRO A 141 -7.69 9.00 -4.11
N LEU A 142 -8.69 8.16 -4.34
CA LEU A 142 -9.27 8.02 -5.67
C LEU A 142 -9.88 9.37 -6.10
N ASP A 143 -9.66 9.77 -7.34
CA ASP A 143 -10.34 10.94 -7.91
C ASP A 143 -11.84 10.66 -8.13
N ASP A 144 -12.63 11.73 -8.23
CA ASP A 144 -14.09 11.64 -8.34
C ASP A 144 -14.55 10.87 -9.59
N ASP A 145 -13.77 10.92 -10.68
CA ASP A 145 -14.07 10.21 -11.93
C ASP A 145 -13.84 8.70 -11.76
N ALA A 146 -12.76 8.32 -11.07
CA ALA A 146 -12.46 6.95 -10.71
C ALA A 146 -13.48 6.36 -9.74
N VAL A 147 -13.88 7.13 -8.72
CA VAL A 147 -14.94 6.76 -7.80
C VAL A 147 -16.25 6.52 -8.55
N ARG A 148 -16.59 7.41 -9.49
CA ARG A 148 -17.79 7.28 -10.33
C ARG A 148 -17.74 6.06 -11.23
N ALA A 149 -16.60 5.77 -11.85
CA ALA A 149 -16.41 4.60 -12.68
C ALA A 149 -16.49 3.29 -11.87
N LEU A 150 -15.93 3.24 -10.66
CA LEU A 150 -16.08 2.11 -9.73
C LEU A 150 -17.53 1.89 -9.32
N LEU A 151 -18.23 2.98 -8.98
CA LEU A 151 -19.64 2.89 -8.63
C LEU A 151 -20.46 2.34 -9.80
N ALA A 152 -20.21 2.81 -11.03
CA ALA A 152 -20.91 2.34 -12.22
C ALA A 152 -20.67 0.84 -12.51
N GLU A 153 -19.44 0.36 -12.32
CA GLU A 153 -19.09 -1.07 -12.45
C GLU A 153 -19.78 -1.92 -11.37
N LEU A 154 -19.83 -1.44 -10.13
CA LEU A 154 -20.42 -2.18 -9.00
C LEU A 154 -21.95 -2.17 -8.99
N THR A 155 -22.59 -1.14 -9.54
CA THR A 155 -24.06 -1.02 -9.59
C THR A 155 -24.67 -1.46 -10.92
N ASP A 156 -23.87 -1.95 -11.88
CA ASP A 156 -24.31 -2.36 -13.22
C ASP A 156 -25.18 -1.25 -13.91
N GLY A 157 -24.79 0.02 -13.70
CA GLY A 157 -25.58 1.22 -14.05
C GLY A 157 -25.17 2.49 -13.29
N ASP A 158 -25.84 3.62 -13.50
CA ASP A 158 -25.54 4.89 -12.80
C ASP A 158 -25.89 4.77 -11.30
N PRO A 159 -24.95 5.04 -10.38
CA PRO A 159 -25.19 4.86 -8.95
C PRO A 159 -26.33 5.74 -8.43
N PRO A 160 -27.19 5.21 -7.54
CA PRO A 160 -28.23 6.01 -6.90
C PRO A 160 -27.63 7.20 -6.15
N GLU A 161 -28.37 8.31 -6.13
CA GLU A 161 -27.89 9.62 -5.65
C GLU A 161 -27.29 9.59 -4.23
N ASP A 162 -27.82 8.71 -3.36
CA ASP A 162 -27.32 8.53 -1.99
C ASP A 162 -25.90 7.94 -1.95
N LEU A 163 -25.56 7.03 -2.86
CA LEU A 163 -24.20 6.48 -2.98
C LEU A 163 -23.23 7.49 -3.59
N ARG A 164 -23.70 8.33 -4.53
CA ARG A 164 -22.90 9.44 -5.06
C ARG A 164 -22.55 10.45 -3.97
N ARG A 165 -23.54 10.89 -3.18
CA ARG A 165 -23.30 11.81 -2.06
C ARG A 165 -22.37 11.25 -0.98
N LEU A 166 -22.42 9.94 -0.75
CA LEU A 166 -21.51 9.28 0.20
C LEU A 166 -20.07 9.26 -0.33
N ALA A 167 -19.91 9.06 -1.63
CA ALA A 167 -18.62 9.01 -2.30
C ALA A 167 -18.02 10.41 -2.54
N GLU A 168 -18.88 11.42 -2.68
CA GLU A 168 -18.56 12.86 -2.64
C GLU A 168 -18.32 13.37 -1.20
N GLY A 169 -18.34 12.49 -0.19
CA GLY A 169 -18.26 12.81 1.23
C GLY A 169 -17.06 13.69 1.62
N PRO A 170 -17.16 14.43 2.74
CA PRO A 170 -16.36 15.61 3.01
C PRO A 170 -14.88 15.26 3.10
N ALA A 171 -14.08 15.80 2.18
CA ALA A 171 -12.64 15.88 2.37
C ALA A 171 -12.33 16.45 3.77
N ALA A 172 -11.57 15.67 4.54
CA ALA A 172 -11.10 15.93 5.90
C ALA A 172 -12.14 15.79 7.03
N THR A 173 -11.97 14.69 7.77
CA THR A 173 -12.17 14.63 9.23
C THR A 173 -11.50 15.84 9.91
N ARG A 174 -12.21 16.95 10.04
CA ARG A 174 -11.84 18.06 10.92
C ARG A 174 -12.57 17.91 12.23
N GLY A 175 -11.79 17.64 13.28
CA GLY A 175 -12.03 18.16 14.62
C GLY A 175 -13.29 17.65 15.31
N CYS A 176 -13.12 16.57 16.07
CA CYS A 176 -13.94 16.32 17.24
C CYS A 176 -13.91 17.57 18.14
N SER A 177 -14.92 18.44 18.04
CA SER A 177 -15.18 19.50 19.01
C SER A 177 -16.40 19.08 19.82
N ARG A 178 -16.13 18.53 21.00
CA ARG A 178 -17.13 18.32 22.03
C ARG A 178 -17.64 19.70 22.47
N SER A 179 -18.80 20.11 21.98
CA SER A 179 -19.56 21.19 22.61
C SER A 179 -20.44 20.58 23.71
N SER A 180 -19.96 20.62 24.95
CA SER A 180 -20.78 20.37 26.13
C SER A 180 -21.94 21.37 26.19
N PRO A 181 -23.19 20.96 26.43
CA PRO A 181 -24.24 21.89 26.81
C PRO A 181 -23.98 22.36 28.24
N ARG A 182 -23.69 23.65 28.39
CA ARG A 182 -23.58 24.35 29.68
C ARG A 182 -25.01 24.54 30.20
N THR A 183 -25.45 23.69 31.12
CA THR A 183 -26.74 23.83 31.81
C THR A 183 -26.69 25.04 32.74
N THR A 184 -27.31 26.13 32.31
CA THR A 184 -27.76 27.23 33.18
C THR A 184 -28.87 26.72 34.09
N GLY A 185 -28.58 26.60 35.38
CA GLY A 185 -29.61 26.39 36.41
C GLY A 185 -30.48 27.64 36.58
N PRO A 186 -31.80 27.50 36.79
CA PRO A 186 -32.62 28.64 37.14
C PRO A 186 -32.46 28.99 38.62
N ARG A 187 -32.37 30.29 38.88
CA ARG A 187 -32.58 30.86 40.22
C ARG A 187 -34.08 30.79 40.53
N GLY A 188 -34.41 30.25 41.70
CA GLY A 188 -35.75 30.21 42.28
C GLY A 188 -35.65 29.66 43.69
#